data_AF-A0A5K0XVS2-F1
#
_entry.id   AF-A0A5K0XVS2-F1
#
_cell.length_a   1.000
_cell.length_b   1.000
_cell.length_c   1.000
_cell.angle_alpha   90.00
_cell.angle_beta   90.00
_cell.angle_gamma   90.00
#
_symmetry.space_group_name_H-M   'P 1'
#
loop_
_entity.id
_entity.type
_entity.pdbx_description
1 polymer ?
#
loop_
_entity_poly.entity_id
_entity_poly.type
_entity_poly.pdbx_seq_one_letter_code
_entity_poly.pdbx_strand_id
1 'polypeptide(L)' 'MLEDAFNCLEGVTCNKAEGAMYLFPRIRLPQKAMEAADAAKTAPDAFYARRLLEATGIVVVPGSGFGQ' A
#
# COMPACT_ATOMS: atom_id res chain seq x y z
N MET A 1 6.81 -16.65 3.75
CA MET A 1 7.40 -15.84 2.66
C MET A 1 6.74 -14.45 2.73
N LEU A 2 7.28 -13.38 2.13
CA LEU A 2 6.75 -12.01 2.40
C LEU A 2 5.31 -11.83 1.90
N GLU A 3 4.91 -12.55 0.86
CA GLU A 3 3.53 -12.61 0.36
C GLU A 3 2.57 -13.22 1.39
N ASP A 4 2.99 -14.23 2.16
CA ASP A 4 2.16 -14.82 3.22
C ASP A 4 1.90 -13.80 4.32
N ALA A 5 2.95 -13.06 4.71
CA ALA A 5 2.84 -12.00 5.70
C ALA A 5 1.84 -10.93 5.24
N PHE A 6 1.87 -10.50 3.98
CA PHE A 6 0.88 -9.58 3.44
C PHE A 6 -0.53 -10.17 3.39
N ASN A 7 -0.68 -11.43 2.98
CA ASN A 7 -1.99 -12.09 2.88
C ASN A 7 -2.64 -12.38 4.25
N CYS A 8 -1.88 -12.33 5.34
CA CYS A 8 -2.42 -12.38 6.71
C CYS A 8 -2.92 -11.03 7.22
N LEU A 9 -2.66 -9.91 6.53
CA LEU A 9 -3.10 -8.58 6.95
C LEU A 9 -4.54 -8.30 6.49
N GLU A 10 -5.29 -7.61 7.34
CA GLU A 10 -6.66 -7.19 7.03
C GLU A 10 -6.70 -6.26 5.81
N GLY A 11 -7.61 -6.54 4.87
CA GLY A 11 -7.81 -5.72 3.68
C GLY A 11 -6.70 -5.80 2.64
N VAL A 12 -5.66 -6.59 2.88
CA VAL A 12 -4.51 -6.77 1.98
C VAL A 12 -4.60 -8.10 1.24
N THR A 13 -4.31 -8.07 -0.05
CA THR A 13 -4.11 -9.27 -0.86
C THR A 13 -2.86 -9.11 -1.69
N CYS A 14 -1.98 -10.09 -1.69
CA CYS A 14 -0.73 -10.09 -2.42
C CYS A 14 -0.62 -11.34 -3.29
N ASN A 15 -0.38 -11.14 -4.58
CA ASN A 15 -0.08 -12.24 -5.49
C ASN A 15 1.30 -12.81 -5.15
N LYS A 16 1.47 -14.10 -5.41
CA LYS A 16 2.78 -14.73 -5.34
C LYS A 16 3.70 -14.12 -6.41
N ALA A 17 4.93 -13.80 -6.03
CA ALA A 17 5.95 -13.45 -7.01
C ALA A 17 6.36 -14.72 -7.77
N GLU A 18 6.17 -14.73 -9.09
CA GLU A 18 6.67 -15.80 -9.97
C GLU A 18 8.14 -15.57 -10.38
N GLY A 19 8.69 -14.39 -10.06
CA GLY A 19 10.08 -13.99 -10.31
C GLY A 19 10.35 -12.56 -9.83
N ALA A 20 11.50 -12.00 -10.24
CA ALA A 20 11.98 -10.66 -9.84
C ALA A 20 12.14 -10.50 -8.32
N MET A 21 12.19 -9.25 -7.84
CA MET A 21 12.57 -8.88 -6.47
C MET A 21 11.46 -8.12 -5.72
N TYR A 22 10.26 -7.97 -6.29
CA TYR A 22 9.21 -7.09 -5.76
C TYR A 22 7.88 -7.82 -5.60
N LEU A 23 7.14 -7.42 -4.58
CA LEU A 23 5.73 -7.76 -4.39
C LEU A 23 4.89 -6.51 -4.59
N PHE A 24 3.66 -6.69 -5.09
CA PHE A 24 2.73 -5.60 -5.34
C PHE A 24 1.39 -5.87 -4.65
N PRO A 25 1.33 -5.71 -3.30
CA PRO A 25 0.11 -5.98 -2.55
C PRO A 25 -0.97 -4.96 -2.89
N ARG A 26 -2.20 -5.44 -3.08
CA ARG A 26 -3.40 -4.60 -3.17
C ARG A 26 -3.96 -4.38 -1.77
N ILE A 27 -4.05 -3.10 -1.38
CA ILE A 27 -4.64 -2.67 -0.11
C ILE A 27 -6.02 -2.07 -0.39
N ARG A 28 -7.06 -2.61 0.26
CA ARG A 28 -8.43 -2.05 0.19
C ARG A 28 -8.58 -1.00 1.26
N LEU A 29 -8.35 0.26 0.90
CA LEU A 29 -8.49 1.37 1.82
C LEU A 29 -9.97 1.65 2.14
N PRO A 30 -10.33 1.86 3.41
CA PRO A 30 -11.70 2.24 3.77
C PRO A 30 -12.01 3.65 3.29
N GLN A 31 -13.30 3.95 3.08
CA GLN A 31 -13.77 5.25 2.58
C GLN A 31 -13.20 6.45 3.36
N LYS A 32 -13.11 6.34 4.70
CA LYS A 32 -12.54 7.38 5.55
C LYS A 32 -11.07 7.69 5.24
N ALA A 33 -10.28 6.68 4.84
CA ALA A 33 -8.90 6.89 4.44
C ALA A 33 -8.80 7.56 3.07
N MET A 34 -9.73 7.24 2.15
CA MET A 34 -9.84 7.90 0.85
C MET A 34 -10.17 9.39 1.02
N GLU A 35 -11.15 9.72 1.87
CA GLU A 35 -11.53 11.10 2.19
C GLU A 35 -10.38 11.88 2.87
N ALA A 36 -9.63 11.25 3.77
CA ALA A 36 -8.48 11.88 4.41
C ALA A 36 -7.34 12.17 3.41
N ALA A 37 -7.14 11.27 2.43
CA ALA A 37 -6.18 11.48 1.36
C ALA A 37 -6.59 12.63 0.43
N ASP A 38 -7.87 12.71 0.08
CA ASP A 38 -8.44 13.79 -0.74
C ASP A 38 -8.33 15.15 -0.03
N ALA A 39 -8.67 15.21 1.26
CA ALA A 39 -8.48 16.41 2.09
C ALA A 39 -7.01 16.85 2.16
N ALA A 40 -6.08 15.89 2.12
CA ALA A 40 -4.64 16.13 2.05
C ALA A 40 -4.11 16.36 0.61
N LYS A 41 -5.00 16.42 -0.40
CA LYS A 41 -4.68 16.60 -1.83
C LYS A 41 -3.59 15.64 -2.31
N THR A 42 -3.66 14.40 -1.86
CA THR A 42 -2.66 13.35 -2.14
C THR A 42 -3.39 12.09 -2.60
N ALA A 43 -2.78 11.32 -3.52
CA ALA A 43 -3.32 10.03 -3.93
C ALA A 43 -3.44 9.08 -2.70
N PRO A 44 -4.51 8.26 -2.59
CA PRO A 44 -4.76 7.45 -1.38
C PRO A 44 -3.62 6.52 -0.97
N ASP A 45 -2.96 5.93 -1.97
CA ASP A 45 -1.80 5.06 -1.83
C ASP A 45 -0.54 5.83 -1.39
N ALA A 46 -0.29 7.02 -1.95
CA ALA A 46 0.78 7.91 -1.52
C ALA A 46 0.54 8.43 -0.09
N PHE A 47 -0.71 8.70 0.27
CA PHE A 47 -1.11 9.05 1.62
C PHE A 47 -0.82 7.90 2.59
N TYR A 48 -1.18 6.66 2.22
CA TYR A 48 -0.87 5.47 3.00
C TYR A 48 0.65 5.25 3.15
N ALA A 49 1.41 5.34 2.04
CA ALA A 49 2.86 5.16 2.04
C ALA A 49 3.58 6.18 2.94
N ARG A 50 3.14 7.45 2.92
CA ARG A 50 3.67 8.49 3.81
C ARG A 50 3.38 8.17 5.28
N ARG A 51 2.14 7.77 5.60
CA ARG A 51 1.76 7.41 6.98
C ARG A 51 2.52 6.17 7.47
N LEU A 52 2.74 5.18 6.60
CA LEU A 52 3.54 3.99 6.91
C LEU A 52 4.97 4.39 7.26
N LEU A 53 5.58 5.26 6.46
CA LEU A 53 6.92 5.79 6.71
C LEU A 53 6.99 6.53 8.05
N GLU A 54 6.08 7.46 8.30
CA GLU A 54 6.03 8.24 9.55
C GLU A 54 5.87 7.36 10.79
N ALA A 55 5.06 6.29 10.71
CA ALA A 55 4.77 5.42 11.84
C ALA A 55 5.82 4.34 12.10
N THR A 56 6.54 3.89 11.06
CA THR A 56 7.38 2.67 11.14
C THR A 56 8.81 2.86 10.64
N GLY A 57 9.09 3.95 9.93
CA GLY A 57 10.36 4.14 9.23
C GLY A 57 10.49 3.34 7.93
N ILE A 58 9.48 2.55 7.54
CA ILE A 58 9.51 1.72 6.33
C ILE A 58 9.15 2.56 5.11
N VAL A 59 10.08 2.64 4.15
CA VAL A 59 9.86 3.30 2.85
C VAL A 59 9.30 2.29 1.85
N VAL A 60 8.19 2.66 1.20
CA VAL A 60 7.59 1.90 0.08
C VAL A 60 7.25 2.85 -1.07
N VAL A 61 7.08 2.30 -2.27
CA VAL A 61 6.68 3.08 -3.45
C VAL A 61 5.17 2.99 -3.63
N PRO A 62 4.45 4.13 -3.75
CA PRO A 62 3.01 4.14 -4.01
C PRO A 62 2.68 3.61 -5.41
N GLY A 63 1.51 2.95 -5.55
CA GLY A 63 1.09 2.30 -6.78
C GLY A 63 0.74 3.25 -7.93
N SER A 64 0.37 4.48 -7.61
CA SER A 64 0.05 5.58 -8.52
C SER A 64 1.23 5.93 -9.42
N GLY A 65 2.47 5.71 -8.96
CA GLY A 65 3.68 5.82 -9.79
C GLY A 65 3.74 4.79 -10.93
N PHE A 66 2.92 3.74 -10.88
CA PHE A 66 2.82 2.66 -11.85
C PHE A 66 1.45 2.60 -12.55
N GLY A 67 0.61 3.62 -12.38
CA GLY A 67 -0.66 3.77 -13.11
C GLY A 67 -1.88 3.05 -12.52
N GLN A 68 -1.87 2.74 -11.23
CA GLN A 68 -3.00 2.15 -10.52
C GLN A 68 -3.18 2.69 -9.11
#